data_AF-A0AAV6L9Q2-F1
#
_entry.id   AF-A0AAV6L9Q2-F1
#
_cell.length_a   1.000
_cell.length_b   1.000
_cell.length_c   1.000
_cell.angle_alpha   90.00
_cell.angle_beta   90.00
_cell.angle_gamma   90.00
#
_symmetry.space_group_name_H-M   'P 1'
#
loop_
_entity.id
_entity.type
_entity.pdbx_description
1 polymer ?
#
loop_
_entity_poly.entity_id
_entity_poly.type
_entity_poly.pdbx_seq_one_letter_code
_entity_poly.pdbx_strand_id
1 'polypeptide(L)'
;MDWNIDRKISSITVDNCSTNDAMIDLLWDKLDSTSLMLGGDLFHMRCCVHILNLIVEDGLDVIKVGVSAVLDPRYKINVLEFYFRLLFPTTYKEDVEKVRALCYKLFKKYQSPSSMMEGIGDSSSQLSSIDEESRSKYDVYMLRESKRSRTIDTAK
;
A
#
# COMPACT_ATOMS: atom_id res chain seq x y z
N MET A 1 -4.55 -23.46 48.37
CA MET A 1 -4.22 -22.03 48.40
C MET A 1 -4.87 -21.41 47.19
N ASP A 2 -5.94 -20.64 47.39
CA ASP A 2 -6.61 -19.93 46.31
C ASP A 2 -5.86 -18.62 46.05
N TRP A 3 -5.42 -18.41 44.81
CA TRP A 3 -4.53 -17.29 44.47
C TRP A 3 -5.28 -15.95 44.25
N ASN A 4 -6.62 -15.98 44.20
CA ASN A 4 -7.53 -14.85 43.94
C ASN A 4 -7.07 -13.98 42.76
N ILE A 5 -6.77 -14.65 41.65
CA ILE A 5 -6.22 -14.06 40.43
C ILE A 5 -7.22 -13.05 39.84
N ASP A 6 -8.51 -13.36 39.95
CA ASP A 6 -9.66 -12.54 39.57
C ASP A 6 -9.67 -11.14 40.21
N ARG A 7 -9.00 -10.97 41.36
CA ARG A 7 -8.90 -9.69 42.07
C ARG A 7 -7.53 -9.02 41.98
N LYS A 8 -6.55 -9.67 41.35
CA LYS A 8 -5.14 -9.25 41.32
C LYS A 8 -4.62 -8.92 39.92
N ILE A 9 -5.28 -9.40 38.87
CA ILE A 9 -4.93 -9.03 37.50
C ILE A 9 -5.39 -7.58 37.26
N SER A 10 -4.47 -6.72 36.85
CA SER A 10 -4.74 -5.31 36.54
C SER A 10 -4.56 -4.94 35.06
N SER A 11 -3.73 -5.68 34.31
CA SER A 11 -3.49 -5.47 32.88
C SER A 11 -2.95 -6.72 32.20
N ILE A 12 -3.28 -6.93 30.93
CA ILE A 12 -2.76 -7.98 30.06
C ILE A 12 -2.30 -7.38 28.72
N THR A 13 -1.13 -7.80 28.25
CA THR A 13 -0.59 -7.41 26.94
C THR A 13 -0.66 -8.63 26.03
N VAL A 14 -1.41 -8.54 24.93
CA VAL A 14 -1.55 -9.60 23.94
C VAL A 14 -1.04 -9.13 22.57
N ASP A 15 -0.63 -10.06 21.72
CA ASP A 15 -0.24 -9.74 20.34
C ASP A 15 -1.48 -9.55 19.44
N ASN A 16 -1.27 -9.00 18.23
CA ASN A 16 -2.33 -8.69 17.26
C ASN A 16 -2.80 -9.94 16.51
N CYS A 17 -3.28 -10.93 17.27
CA CYS A 17 -3.92 -12.12 16.77
C CYS A 17 -5.42 -12.00 17.06
N SER A 18 -6.28 -12.18 16.06
CA SER A 18 -7.74 -12.13 16.25
C SER A 18 -8.25 -13.15 17.27
N THR A 19 -7.51 -14.24 17.46
CA THR A 19 -7.75 -15.22 18.54
C THR A 19 -7.63 -14.57 19.93
N ASN A 20 -6.74 -13.60 20.09
CA ASN A 20 -6.56 -12.89 21.36
C ASN A 20 -7.69 -11.91 21.64
N ASP A 21 -8.29 -11.29 20.62
CA ASP A 21 -9.45 -10.42 20.82
C ASP A 21 -10.60 -11.21 21.46
N ALA A 22 -10.90 -12.40 20.92
CA ALA A 22 -11.90 -13.30 21.49
C ALA A 22 -11.50 -13.83 22.89
N MET A 23 -10.20 -14.06 23.13
CA MET A 23 -9.70 -14.45 24.45
C MET A 23 -9.87 -13.32 25.48
N ILE A 24 -9.63 -12.08 25.09
CA ILE A 24 -9.82 -10.90 25.95
C ILE A 24 -11.29 -10.74 26.32
N ASP A 25 -12.22 -10.92 25.36
CA ASP A 25 -13.65 -10.87 25.64
C ASP A 25 -14.09 -11.95 26.65
N LEU A 26 -13.59 -13.18 26.49
CA LEU A 26 -13.86 -14.27 27.43
C LEU A 26 -13.27 -14.02 28.82
N LEU A 27 -12.09 -13.39 28.88
CA LEU A 27 -11.47 -13.01 30.16
C LEU A 27 -12.23 -11.87 30.83
N TRP A 28 -12.73 -10.91 30.05
CA TRP A 28 -13.54 -9.80 30.54
C TRP A 28 -14.81 -10.28 31.23
N ASP A 29 -15.50 -11.26 30.65
CA ASP A 29 -16.71 -11.87 31.22
C ASP A 29 -16.48 -12.64 32.53
N LYS A 30 -15.22 -13.02 32.81
CA LYS A 30 -14.84 -13.78 34.02
C LYS A 30 -14.23 -12.93 35.11
N LEU A 31 -13.90 -11.67 34.82
CA LEU A 31 -13.29 -10.73 35.75
C LEU A 31 -14.32 -9.70 36.21
N ASP A 32 -14.32 -9.38 37.50
CA ASP A 32 -15.19 -8.34 38.05
C ASP A 32 -14.60 -6.96 37.70
N SER A 33 -15.27 -6.21 36.81
CA SER A 33 -14.81 -4.89 36.34
C SER A 33 -14.63 -3.88 37.49
N THR A 34 -15.29 -4.09 38.63
CA THR A 34 -15.12 -3.26 39.83
C THR A 34 -13.79 -3.49 40.56
N SER A 35 -13.14 -4.63 40.32
CA SER A 35 -11.84 -4.99 40.88
C SER A 35 -10.66 -4.59 39.98
N LEU A 36 -10.92 -4.18 38.73
CA LEU A 36 -9.91 -3.77 37.76
C LEU A 36 -9.55 -2.29 37.94
N MET A 37 -8.29 -1.94 37.72
CA MET A 37 -7.85 -0.55 37.73
C MET A 37 -8.55 0.25 36.63
N LEU A 38 -9.04 1.46 36.97
CA LEU A 38 -9.83 2.32 36.07
C LEU A 38 -11.04 1.59 35.43
N GLY A 39 -11.67 0.65 36.14
CA GLY A 39 -12.83 -0.07 35.60
C GLY A 39 -12.50 -1.00 34.42
N GLY A 40 -11.21 -1.29 34.20
CA GLY A 40 -10.74 -2.16 33.13
C GLY A 40 -10.34 -1.44 31.83
N ASP A 41 -10.41 -0.11 31.76
CA ASP A 41 -10.02 0.68 30.57
C ASP A 41 -8.58 0.42 30.09
N LEU A 42 -7.71 -0.06 31.00
CA LEU A 42 -6.30 -0.37 30.73
C LEU A 42 -6.02 -1.88 30.63
N PHE A 43 -7.05 -2.72 30.61
CA PHE A 43 -6.89 -4.17 30.65
C PHE A 43 -6.17 -4.69 29.40
N HIS A 44 -6.51 -4.19 28.21
CA HIS A 44 -5.88 -4.59 26.96
C HIS A 44 -4.89 -3.54 26.46
N MET A 45 -3.60 -3.80 26.62
CA MET A 45 -2.54 -2.98 26.01
C MET A 45 -2.03 -3.62 24.72
N ARG A 46 -2.14 -2.88 23.60
CA ARG A 46 -1.58 -3.31 22.30
C ARG A 46 -0.05 -3.30 22.35
N CYS A 47 0.57 -4.32 21.78
CA CYS A 47 2.04 -4.45 21.73
C CYS A 47 2.70 -3.26 20.99
N CYS A 48 3.90 -2.83 21.41
CA CYS A 48 4.65 -1.76 20.72
C CYS A 48 4.91 -2.08 19.24
N VAL A 49 5.07 -3.36 18.91
CA VAL A 49 5.21 -3.85 17.52
C VAL A 49 3.97 -3.51 16.69
N HIS A 50 2.79 -3.52 17.30
CA HIS A 50 1.53 -3.18 16.63
C HIS A 50 1.49 -1.71 16.21
N ILE A 51 1.84 -0.82 17.13
CA ILE A 51 1.89 0.62 16.86
C ILE A 51 2.94 0.92 15.79
N LEU A 52 4.09 0.24 15.83
CA LEU A 52 5.12 0.36 14.79
C LEU A 52 4.61 -0.12 13.42
N ASN A 53 3.91 -1.25 13.37
CA ASN A 53 3.35 -1.76 12.10
C ASN A 53 2.37 -0.75 11.48
N LEU A 54 1.48 -0.17 12.30
CA LEU A 54 0.54 0.85 11.84
C LEU A 54 1.23 2.12 11.32
N ILE A 55 2.26 2.61 12.02
CA ILE A 55 3.04 3.79 11.58
C ILE A 55 3.77 3.49 10.27
N VAL A 56 4.35 2.30 10.13
CA VAL A 56 5.07 1.89 8.92
C VAL A 56 4.12 1.75 7.74
N GLU A 57 2.96 1.13 7.93
CA GLU A 57 1.95 0.96 6.87
C GLU A 57 1.45 2.30 6.35
N ASP A 58 1.06 3.22 7.25
CA ASP A 58 0.61 4.57 6.90
C ASP A 58 1.72 5.39 6.21
N GLY A 59 2.95 5.31 6.73
CA GLY A 59 4.11 5.96 6.11
C GLY A 59 4.43 5.43 4.72
N LEU A 60 4.32 4.11 4.51
CA LEU A 60 4.55 3.50 3.20
C LEU A 60 3.51 3.92 2.17
N ASP A 61 2.25 4.13 2.56
CA ASP A 61 1.21 4.58 1.64
C ASP A 61 1.49 5.98 1.08
N VAL A 62 2.01 6.89 1.89
CA VAL A 62 2.46 8.21 1.42
C VAL A 62 3.67 8.08 0.48
N ILE A 63 4.63 7.22 0.83
CA ILE A 63 5.86 7.01 0.04
C ILE A 63 5.55 6.38 -1.32
N LYS A 64 4.59 5.44 -1.41
CA LYS A 64 4.17 4.81 -2.68
C LYS A 64 3.78 5.84 -3.73
N VAL A 65 3.07 6.90 -3.34
CA VAL A 65 2.66 7.98 -4.25
C VAL A 65 3.87 8.78 -4.74
N GLY A 66 4.81 9.13 -3.85
CA GLY A 66 6.03 9.85 -4.24
C GLY A 66 6.92 9.04 -5.19
N VAL A 67 7.13 7.75 -4.89
CA VAL A 67 7.93 6.85 -5.72
C VAL A 67 7.28 6.66 -7.10
N SER A 68 5.95 6.48 -7.15
CA SER A 68 5.25 6.35 -8.43
C SER A 68 5.35 7.61 -9.28
N ALA A 69 5.26 8.81 -8.70
CA ALA A 69 5.43 10.07 -9.42
C ALA A 69 6.86 10.28 -9.96
N VAL A 70 7.89 9.98 -9.16
CA VAL A 70 9.30 10.11 -9.59
C VAL A 70 9.64 9.08 -10.67
N LEU A 71 9.10 7.86 -10.57
CA LEU A 71 9.37 6.78 -11.50
C LEU A 71 8.41 6.76 -12.68
N ASP A 72 7.41 7.65 -12.74
CA ASP A 72 6.42 7.69 -13.81
C ASP A 72 7.14 7.94 -15.16
N PRO A 73 7.20 6.91 -16.03
CA PRO A 73 7.90 7.04 -17.30
C PRO A 73 7.27 8.10 -18.21
N ARG A 74 5.97 8.42 -18.03
CA ARG A 74 5.25 9.37 -18.90
C ARG A 74 5.87 10.77 -18.85
N TYR A 75 6.29 11.22 -17.67
CA TYR A 75 6.92 12.53 -17.51
C TYR A 75 8.38 12.54 -17.99
N LYS A 76 9.10 11.42 -17.75
CA LYS A 76 10.51 11.30 -18.11
C LYS A 76 10.73 11.04 -19.61
N ILE A 77 9.81 10.34 -20.28
CA ILE A 77 9.90 10.07 -21.72
C ILE A 77 9.77 11.35 -22.54
N ASN A 78 8.93 12.31 -22.14
CA ASN A 78 8.83 13.59 -22.86
C ASN A 78 10.12 14.40 -22.77
N VAL A 79 10.77 14.39 -21.60
CA VAL A 79 12.08 15.04 -21.41
C VAL A 79 13.16 14.33 -22.23
N LEU A 80 13.18 12.99 -22.20
CA LEU A 80 14.09 12.21 -23.03
C LEU A 80 13.87 12.47 -24.52
N GLU A 81 12.62 12.51 -24.99
CA GLU A 81 12.30 12.80 -26.39
C GLU A 81 12.82 14.18 -26.81
N PHE A 82 12.67 15.20 -25.96
CA PHE A 82 13.22 16.53 -26.21
C PHE A 82 14.74 16.51 -26.41
N TYR A 83 15.49 15.90 -25.48
CA TYR A 83 16.94 15.85 -25.56
C TYR A 83 17.44 14.95 -26.71
N PHE A 84 16.82 13.80 -26.94
CA PHE A 84 17.18 12.92 -28.06
C PHE A 84 16.91 13.60 -29.40
N ARG A 85 15.83 14.37 -29.53
CA ARG A 85 15.56 15.17 -30.74
C ARG A 85 16.63 16.23 -30.97
N LEU A 86 17.16 16.84 -29.91
CA LEU A 86 18.23 17.84 -30.00
C LEU A 86 19.58 17.21 -30.36
N LEU A 87 19.90 16.05 -29.78
CA LEU A 87 21.19 15.37 -29.95
C LEU A 87 21.26 14.50 -31.23
N PHE A 88 20.14 13.88 -31.63
CA PHE A 88 20.06 12.93 -32.74
C PHE A 88 18.84 13.19 -33.64
N PRO A 89 18.80 14.29 -34.41
CA PRO A 89 17.59 14.76 -35.08
C PRO A 89 16.95 13.76 -36.06
N THR A 90 17.74 12.83 -36.60
CA THR A 90 17.30 11.88 -37.63
C THR A 90 16.87 10.51 -37.08
N THR A 91 17.43 10.07 -35.94
CA THR A 91 17.20 8.70 -35.40
C THR A 91 16.50 8.69 -34.04
N TYR A 92 16.24 9.85 -33.42
CA TYR A 92 15.71 9.95 -32.07
C TYR A 92 14.42 9.15 -31.83
N LYS A 93 13.54 9.05 -32.83
CA LYS A 93 12.24 8.38 -32.68
C LYS A 93 12.42 6.90 -32.34
N GLU A 94 13.29 6.22 -33.07
CA GLU A 94 13.55 4.79 -32.87
C GLU A 94 14.17 4.51 -31.49
N ASP A 95 15.07 5.39 -31.03
CA ASP A 95 15.72 5.24 -29.73
C ASP A 95 14.77 5.55 -28.57
N VAL A 96 13.93 6.57 -28.69
CA VAL A 96 12.87 6.88 -27.71
C VAL A 96 11.87 5.73 -27.60
N GLU A 97 11.49 5.11 -28.72
CA GLU A 97 10.62 3.93 -28.70
C GLU A 97 11.28 2.72 -28.03
N LYS A 98 12.59 2.48 -28.24
CA LYS A 98 13.31 1.41 -27.54
C LYS A 98 13.29 1.61 -26.03
N VAL A 99 13.56 2.84 -25.56
CA VAL A 99 13.51 3.18 -24.13
C VAL A 99 12.10 2.98 -23.58
N ARG A 100 11.07 3.47 -24.30
CA ARG A 100 9.67 3.28 -23.91
C ARG A 100 9.31 1.79 -23.80
N ALA A 101 9.67 0.99 -24.79
CA ALA A 101 9.42 -0.45 -24.80
C ALA A 101 10.12 -1.16 -23.63
N LEU A 102 11.37 -0.77 -23.31
CA LEU A 102 12.09 -1.31 -22.18
C LEU A 102 11.43 -0.97 -20.83
N CYS A 103 10.98 0.28 -20.65
CA CYS A 103 10.24 0.70 -19.45
C CYS A 103 8.96 -0.13 -19.25
N TYR A 104 8.18 -0.35 -20.32
CA TYR A 104 6.97 -1.18 -20.24
C TYR A 104 7.30 -2.66 -19.95
N LYS A 105 8.36 -3.19 -20.56
CA LYS A 105 8.82 -4.57 -20.29
C LYS A 105 9.24 -4.74 -18.82
N LEU A 106 9.97 -3.77 -18.27
CA LEU A 106 10.34 -3.76 -16.85
C LEU A 106 9.11 -3.69 -15.96
N PHE A 107 8.21 -2.72 -16.20
CA PHE A 107 6.97 -2.57 -15.43
C PHE A 107 6.17 -3.88 -15.38
N LYS A 108 5.96 -4.52 -16.53
CA LYS A 108 5.24 -5.81 -16.60
C LYS A 108 5.91 -6.90 -15.78
N LYS A 109 7.25 -6.95 -15.76
CA LYS A 109 8.02 -7.91 -14.96
C LYS A 109 7.85 -7.69 -13.45
N TYR A 110 7.78 -6.43 -13.00
CA TYR A 110 7.59 -6.11 -11.58
C TYR A 110 6.13 -6.25 -11.12
N GLN A 111 5.17 -6.09 -12.01
CA GLN A 111 3.75 -6.31 -11.72
C GLN A 111 3.41 -7.81 -11.62
N SER A 112 4.15 -8.67 -12.31
CA SER A 112 4.01 -10.12 -12.13
C SER A 112 4.31 -10.47 -10.67
N PRO A 113 3.40 -11.17 -9.97
CA PRO A 113 3.67 -11.66 -8.63
C PRO A 113 4.97 -12.44 -8.69
N SER A 114 6.00 -11.96 -8.00
CA SER A 114 7.24 -12.70 -7.90
C SER A 114 6.89 -14.08 -7.33
N SER A 115 7.23 -15.14 -8.08
CA SER A 115 7.15 -16.51 -7.60
C SER A 115 8.18 -16.70 -6.49
N MET A 116 7.88 -16.21 -5.29
CA MET A 116 8.52 -16.57 -4.03
C MET A 116 7.50 -16.44 -2.90
N MET A 117 6.66 -17.47 -2.76
CA MET A 117 6.18 -18.05 -1.50
C MET A 117 5.31 -19.27 -1.88
N GLU A 118 5.95 -20.42 -2.18
CA GLU A 118 5.26 -21.69 -2.02
C GLU A 118 5.29 -22.05 -0.54
N GLY A 119 4.11 -22.18 0.07
CA GLY A 119 3.93 -22.79 1.38
C GLY A 119 3.31 -21.88 2.45
N ILE A 120 1.99 -21.83 2.51
CA ILE A 120 1.15 -22.44 3.56
C ILE A 120 -0.31 -22.21 3.10
N GLY A 121 -1.07 -23.31 3.05
CA GLY A 121 -2.34 -23.40 2.35
C GLY A 121 -3.58 -22.93 3.12
N ASP A 122 -4.63 -22.83 2.30
CA ASP A 122 -6.07 -22.99 2.56
C ASP A 122 -6.81 -21.86 3.30
N SER A 123 -7.48 -20.94 2.57
CA SER A 123 -8.90 -20.95 2.12
C SER A 123 -9.83 -20.29 3.16
N SER A 124 -10.75 -19.38 2.84
CA SER A 124 -11.57 -19.22 1.64
C SER A 124 -12.05 -17.77 1.45
N SER A 125 -12.09 -17.41 0.17
CA SER A 125 -12.78 -16.34 -0.55
C SER A 125 -13.90 -15.54 0.12
N GLN A 126 -13.85 -14.21 -0.05
CA GLN A 126 -14.79 -13.42 -0.88
C GLN A 126 -14.20 -12.02 -1.14
N LEU A 127 -13.83 -11.68 -2.39
CA LEU A 127 -14.25 -10.40 -2.98
C LEU A 127 -14.15 -10.43 -4.50
N SER A 128 -15.31 -10.23 -5.11
CA SER A 128 -15.64 -10.12 -6.51
C SER A 128 -15.18 -8.78 -7.14
N SER A 129 -15.00 -8.82 -8.46
CA SER A 129 -15.09 -7.69 -9.41
C SER A 129 -14.09 -6.55 -9.21
N ILE A 130 -13.00 -6.57 -9.98
CA ILE A 130 -12.23 -5.35 -10.25
C ILE A 130 -13.09 -4.50 -11.17
N ASP A 131 -13.81 -3.56 -10.57
CA ASP A 131 -14.55 -2.51 -11.29
C ASP A 131 -13.57 -1.69 -12.15
N GLU A 132 -13.93 -1.45 -13.41
CA GLU A 132 -13.22 -0.59 -14.36
C GLU A 132 -13.21 0.91 -13.96
N GLU A 133 -13.62 1.26 -12.74
CA GLU A 133 -13.80 2.63 -12.26
C GLU A 133 -12.76 3.03 -11.21
N SER A 134 -11.47 2.92 -11.56
CA SER A 134 -10.40 3.52 -10.77
C SER A 134 -9.23 3.97 -11.64
N ARG A 135 -9.52 4.75 -12.69
CA ARG A 135 -8.47 5.62 -13.24
C ARG A 135 -8.10 6.62 -12.16
N SER A 136 -6.85 6.59 -11.69
CA SER A 136 -6.37 7.56 -10.72
C SER A 136 -6.68 8.98 -11.22
N LYS A 137 -7.13 9.87 -10.34
CA LYS A 137 -7.36 11.30 -10.64
C LYS A 137 -6.16 11.92 -11.40
N TYR A 138 -4.97 11.38 -11.15
CA TYR A 138 -3.73 11.69 -11.84
C TYR A 138 -3.66 11.22 -13.30
N ASP A 139 -4.14 10.02 -13.60
CA ASP A 139 -4.22 9.51 -14.98
C ASP A 139 -5.19 10.36 -15.81
N VAL A 140 -6.31 10.78 -15.21
CA VAL A 140 -7.27 11.70 -15.83
C VAL A 140 -6.63 13.06 -16.11
N TYR A 141 -5.85 13.60 -15.16
CA TYR A 141 -5.09 14.84 -15.34
C TYR A 141 -4.07 14.73 -16.48
N MET A 142 -3.31 13.64 -16.53
CA MET A 142 -2.30 13.43 -17.55
C MET A 142 -2.85 13.23 -18.96
N LEU A 143 -3.99 12.57 -19.09
CA LEU A 143 -4.70 12.46 -20.37
C LEU A 143 -5.18 13.83 -20.86
N ARG A 144 -5.58 14.73 -19.95
CA ARG A 144 -5.99 16.09 -20.28
C ARG A 144 -4.82 16.93 -20.80
N GLU A 145 -3.66 16.86 -20.14
CA GLU A 145 -2.45 17.58 -20.57
C GLU A 145 -1.90 17.04 -21.92
N SER A 146 -1.91 15.71 -22.12
CA SER A 146 -1.50 15.09 -23.40
C SER A 146 -2.41 15.48 -24.58
N LYS A 147 -3.70 15.72 -24.34
CA LYS A 147 -4.64 16.20 -25.38
C LYS A 147 -4.46 17.70 -25.67
N ARG A 148 -4.08 18.48 -24.67
CA ARG A 148 -3.79 19.92 -24.80
C ARG A 148 -2.53 20.18 -25.63
N SER A 149 -1.51 19.34 -25.49
CA SER A 149 -0.29 19.43 -26.31
C SER A 149 -0.56 19.13 -27.80
N ARG A 150 -1.46 18.20 -28.11
CA ARG A 150 -1.78 17.80 -29.50
C ARG A 150 -2.66 18.79 -30.27
N THR A 151 -3.44 19.60 -29.56
CA THR A 151 -4.29 20.63 -30.19
C THR A 151 -3.52 21.89 -30.59
N ILE A 152 -2.33 22.09 -30.02
CA ILE A 152 -1.44 23.22 -30.36
C ILE A 152 -0.65 22.91 -31.65
N ASP A 153 -0.31 21.65 -31.90
CA ASP A 153 0.43 21.22 -33.10
C ASP A 153 -0.43 21.13 -34.38
N THR A 154 -1.77 21.06 -34.27
CA THR A 154 -2.68 21.05 -35.43
C THR A 154 -3.20 22.43 -35.83
N ALA A 155 -2.77 23.50 -35.15
CA ALA A 155 -3.20 24.88 -35.39
C ALA A 155 -2.12 25.76 -36.06
N LYS A 156 -1.07 25.14 -36.62
CA LYS A 156 -0.05 25.77 -37.49
C LYS A 156 -0.03 25.06 -38.84
#